data_AF-A0AAJ0C934-F1
#
_entry.id   AF-A0AAJ0C934-F1
#
_cell.length_a   1.000
_cell.length_b   1.000
_cell.length_c   1.000
_cell.angle_alpha   90.00
_cell.angle_beta   90.00
_cell.angle_gamma   90.00
#
_symmetry.space_group_name_H-M   'P 1'
#
loop_
_entity.id
_entity.type
_entity.pdbx_description
1 polymer ?
#
loop_
_entity_poly.entity_id
_entity_poly.type
_entity_poly.pdbx_seq_one_letter_code
_entity_poly.pdbx_strand_id
1 'polypeptide(L)'
;MHLSPAALAAAAAALAQTATASPTNPAARQAASTLTVNLGQRYQEMDGFGFSEAFQRAYNIYNLAEPKRSQLVDLLFNATTGAGFTIVRNGIGSSPSTANDWMNTFEPTSPGSPSAEPKYVWDGKDSGQLWVSQQAVKYGVKTFYGNAWSAPGFMKTNGNDANGGSLCGVSGATCASGDWKQAYADYLVKYIQLYQENGVDVTHLGFVNEPDLSTSYASMQSTGQQSADFIKVLHPTLEEAGFSNVSITCCEATGWSAQSTMTLALKSAGVEDIVGVITGHTYTSGINGPQPTRNKVWETECSDLSGGWSTAWYSNGGSGDGFTWANNIYTGLTTGNVSAYLWWVGTQDKATNNNNNEKLILVDGGDYAVSKRFWAFAQYSRTIRPKAVRVGIAGGGSGLRSTAFVNADGSIAVNVINSGGSAAALSVAGTGATAARGWKTDNTNDMTELDGVSVGADGTVAGVSVPARGMVSLVISTGDGDVAAEEGAEESAE
;
A
#
# COMPACT_ATOMS: atom_id res chain seq x y z
N MET A 1 -24.66 -99.82 -47.43
CA MET A 1 -25.44 -98.77 -48.14
C MET A 1 -26.39 -98.17 -47.12
N HIS A 2 -26.12 -96.95 -46.63
CA HIS A 2 -26.84 -95.69 -46.93
C HIS A 2 -28.23 -95.62 -46.25
N LEU A 3 -28.73 -94.55 -45.63
CA LEU A 3 -28.40 -93.13 -45.38
C LEU A 3 -29.42 -92.64 -44.29
N SER A 4 -29.04 -91.86 -43.27
CA SER A 4 -29.34 -90.41 -43.05
C SER A 4 -30.76 -90.03 -42.50
N PRO A 5 -31.02 -88.81 -41.97
CA PRO A 5 -31.25 -88.61 -40.52
C PRO A 5 -32.36 -87.58 -40.12
N ALA A 6 -32.38 -87.24 -38.82
CA ALA A 6 -32.84 -85.99 -38.15
C ALA A 6 -34.23 -85.94 -37.46
N ALA A 7 -34.27 -85.55 -36.17
CA ALA A 7 -34.69 -84.20 -35.67
C ALA A 7 -35.23 -84.16 -34.20
N LEU A 8 -35.20 -82.93 -33.62
CA LEU A 8 -35.76 -82.37 -32.36
C LEU A 8 -34.97 -82.57 -31.03
N ALA A 9 -34.46 -81.60 -30.26
CA ALA A 9 -34.69 -80.16 -29.93
C ALA A 9 -35.51 -79.88 -28.64
N ALA A 10 -34.88 -79.23 -27.64
CA ALA A 10 -35.51 -78.32 -26.66
C ALA A 10 -34.43 -77.42 -26.01
N ALA A 11 -34.78 -76.14 -25.80
CA ALA A 11 -33.90 -75.00 -25.58
C ALA A 11 -33.93 -74.44 -24.12
N ALA A 12 -32.88 -73.71 -23.74
CA ALA A 12 -32.87 -72.79 -22.59
C ALA A 12 -32.16 -71.47 -23.00
N ALA A 13 -32.72 -70.35 -22.54
CA ALA A 13 -32.46 -68.98 -22.97
C ALA A 13 -31.17 -68.37 -22.39
N ALA A 14 -30.50 -67.51 -23.15
CA ALA A 14 -29.41 -66.65 -22.71
C ALA A 14 -29.84 -65.16 -22.79
N LEU A 15 -29.56 -64.40 -21.71
CA LEU A 15 -29.74 -62.96 -21.63
C LEU A 15 -28.65 -62.24 -22.46
N ALA A 16 -29.06 -61.25 -23.26
CA ALA A 16 -28.17 -60.22 -23.81
C ALA A 16 -28.44 -58.89 -23.06
N GLN A 17 -27.42 -58.36 -22.38
CA GLN A 17 -27.43 -57.00 -21.84
C GLN A 17 -27.15 -56.01 -22.98
N THR A 18 -28.09 -55.12 -23.24
CA THR A 18 -27.87 -53.92 -24.05
C THR A 18 -27.39 -52.80 -23.13
N ALA A 19 -26.15 -52.33 -23.33
CA ALA A 19 -25.63 -51.14 -22.67
C ALA A 19 -26.35 -49.90 -23.24
N THR A 20 -27.21 -49.27 -22.44
CA THR A 20 -27.76 -47.95 -22.73
C THR A 20 -26.70 -46.91 -22.39
N ALA A 21 -26.19 -46.21 -23.41
CA ALA A 21 -25.37 -45.03 -23.20
C ALA A 21 -26.23 -43.96 -22.50
N SER A 22 -25.83 -43.58 -21.28
CA SER A 22 -26.40 -42.43 -20.58
C SER A 22 -26.16 -41.16 -21.40
N PRO A 23 -27.14 -40.24 -21.53
CA PRO A 23 -26.88 -38.95 -22.14
C PRO A 23 -25.89 -38.20 -21.25
N THR A 24 -24.71 -37.91 -21.80
CA THR A 24 -23.76 -36.97 -21.21
C THR A 24 -24.49 -35.65 -21.04
N ASN A 25 -24.81 -35.30 -19.79
CA ASN A 25 -25.32 -33.99 -19.43
C ASN A 25 -24.21 -32.99 -19.76
N PRO A 26 -24.33 -32.13 -20.79
CA PRO A 26 -23.38 -31.06 -20.94
C PRO A 26 -23.64 -30.14 -19.75
N ALA A 27 -22.78 -30.18 -18.74
CA ALA A 27 -22.68 -29.10 -17.78
C ALA A 27 -22.66 -27.83 -18.64
N ALA A 28 -23.72 -27.02 -18.53
CA ALA A 28 -23.83 -25.79 -19.28
C ALA A 28 -22.53 -25.02 -19.04
N ARG A 29 -21.69 -24.94 -20.07
CA ARG A 29 -20.47 -24.15 -20.08
C ARG A 29 -20.99 -22.72 -19.94
N GLN A 30 -21.12 -22.24 -18.71
CA GLN A 30 -21.37 -20.83 -18.48
C GLN A 30 -20.21 -20.14 -19.20
N ALA A 31 -20.52 -19.42 -20.28
CA ALA A 31 -19.50 -18.76 -21.06
C ALA A 31 -18.73 -17.86 -20.11
N ALA A 32 -17.42 -18.10 -19.97
CA ALA A 32 -16.58 -17.29 -19.12
C ALA A 32 -16.71 -15.84 -19.57
N SER A 33 -16.99 -14.92 -18.66
CA SER A 33 -17.08 -13.51 -19.00
C SER A 33 -15.67 -13.00 -19.32
N THR A 34 -15.51 -12.29 -20.44
CA THR A 34 -14.19 -11.76 -20.83
C THR A 34 -13.99 -10.35 -20.27
N LEU A 35 -12.83 -10.13 -19.65
CA LEU A 35 -12.26 -8.81 -19.38
C LEU A 35 -11.34 -8.43 -20.54
N THR A 36 -11.46 -7.21 -21.03
CA THR A 36 -10.61 -6.68 -22.12
C THR A 36 -9.79 -5.52 -21.59
N VAL A 37 -8.47 -5.66 -21.62
CA VAL A 37 -7.51 -4.60 -21.31
C VAL A 37 -7.37 -3.68 -22.53
N ASN A 38 -7.39 -2.37 -22.30
CA ASN A 38 -7.18 -1.34 -23.31
C ASN A 38 -5.92 -0.53 -22.99
N LEU A 39 -4.80 -0.94 -23.59
CA LEU A 39 -3.49 -0.31 -23.41
C LEU A 39 -3.42 1.12 -23.97
N GLY A 40 -4.33 1.50 -24.87
CA GLY A 40 -4.41 2.85 -25.44
C GLY A 40 -5.04 3.87 -24.49
N GLN A 41 -5.71 3.43 -23.43
CA GLN A 41 -6.30 4.30 -22.42
C GLN A 41 -5.43 4.27 -21.16
N ARG A 42 -4.70 5.37 -20.89
CA ARG A 42 -3.78 5.47 -19.74
C ARG A 42 -4.30 6.49 -18.71
N TYR A 43 -3.99 6.25 -17.45
CA TYR A 43 -4.34 7.12 -16.32
C TYR A 43 -3.10 7.47 -15.49
N GLN A 44 -3.18 7.41 -14.15
CA GLN A 44 -2.08 7.74 -13.27
C GLN A 44 -0.97 6.68 -13.25
N GLU A 45 0.25 7.14 -13.01
CA GLU A 45 1.40 6.31 -12.64
C GLU A 45 1.37 6.02 -11.13
N MET A 46 1.76 4.80 -10.76
CA MET A 46 1.79 4.29 -9.40
C MET A 46 3.18 4.45 -8.78
N ASP A 47 3.23 5.02 -7.59
CA ASP A 47 4.43 5.09 -6.75
C ASP A 47 4.53 3.89 -5.82
N GLY A 48 3.38 3.32 -5.40
CA GLY A 48 3.36 2.03 -4.73
C GLY A 48 2.34 1.90 -3.60
N PHE A 49 2.63 1.00 -2.69
CA PHE A 49 1.81 0.67 -1.53
C PHE A 49 2.70 0.50 -0.32
N GLY A 50 2.17 0.79 0.86
CA GLY A 50 3.00 0.81 2.05
C GLY A 50 2.24 0.84 3.36
N PHE A 51 3.01 1.17 4.38
CA PHE A 51 2.57 1.26 5.76
C PHE A 51 3.56 2.16 6.54
N SER A 52 3.21 2.42 7.80
CA SER A 52 4.05 3.08 8.79
C SER A 52 4.45 2.12 9.90
N GLU A 53 5.57 2.43 10.56
CA GLU A 53 6.01 1.81 11.82
C GLU A 53 6.35 2.88 12.88
N ALA A 54 5.69 4.05 12.76
CA ALA A 54 5.75 5.17 13.69
C ALA A 54 5.31 4.78 15.12
N PHE A 55 5.48 5.69 16.08
CA PHE A 55 5.09 5.49 17.49
C PHE A 55 5.64 4.18 18.07
N GLN A 56 6.94 3.95 17.85
CA GLN A 56 7.69 2.79 18.34
C GLN A 56 7.19 1.42 17.81
N ARG A 57 6.28 1.38 16.83
CA ARG A 57 5.77 0.12 16.28
C ARG A 57 6.85 -0.70 15.58
N ALA A 58 7.86 -0.04 15.02
CA ALA A 58 9.04 -0.69 14.46
C ALA A 58 9.70 -1.68 15.43
N TYR A 59 9.63 -1.44 16.75
CA TYR A 59 10.19 -2.34 17.74
C TYR A 59 9.46 -3.69 17.84
N ASN A 60 8.21 -3.79 17.39
CA ASN A 60 7.52 -5.08 17.30
C ASN A 60 8.20 -6.02 16.30
N ILE A 61 8.78 -5.47 15.22
CA ILE A 61 9.57 -6.26 14.27
C ILE A 61 10.98 -6.46 14.82
N TYR A 62 11.65 -5.38 15.20
CA TYR A 62 13.06 -5.39 15.60
C TYR A 62 13.37 -6.36 16.74
N ASN A 63 12.47 -6.46 17.72
CA ASN A 63 12.64 -7.28 18.93
C ASN A 63 12.22 -8.74 18.76
N LEU A 64 11.60 -9.13 17.63
CA LEU A 64 11.35 -10.54 17.38
C LEU A 64 12.67 -11.32 17.31
N ALA A 65 12.67 -12.51 17.89
CA ALA A 65 13.79 -13.42 17.73
C ALA A 65 13.83 -14.01 16.31
N GLU A 66 15.01 -14.40 15.85
CA GLU A 66 15.11 -15.22 14.65
C GLU A 66 14.52 -16.62 14.89
N PRO A 67 13.87 -17.25 13.88
CA PRO A 67 13.73 -16.78 12.49
C PRO A 67 12.50 -15.89 12.25
N LYS A 68 11.69 -15.59 13.27
CA LYS A 68 10.41 -14.88 13.11
C LYS A 68 10.60 -13.46 12.60
N ARG A 69 11.66 -12.79 13.04
CA ARG A 69 12.00 -11.45 12.56
C ARG A 69 12.30 -11.43 11.06
N SER A 70 13.20 -12.30 10.57
CA SER A 70 13.48 -12.36 9.13
C SER A 70 12.26 -12.77 8.30
N GLN A 71 11.43 -13.69 8.81
CA GLN A 71 10.19 -14.10 8.15
C GLN A 71 9.17 -12.96 8.05
N LEU A 72 9.05 -12.13 9.09
CA LEU A 72 8.16 -10.98 9.07
C LEU A 72 8.66 -9.88 8.12
N VAL A 73 9.96 -9.63 8.07
CA VAL A 73 10.56 -8.71 7.10
C VAL A 73 10.34 -9.21 5.66
N ASP A 74 10.54 -10.51 5.40
CA ASP A 74 10.26 -11.13 4.10
C ASP A 74 8.78 -10.99 3.72
N LEU A 75 7.88 -11.25 4.67
CA LEU A 75 6.44 -11.06 4.46
C LEU A 75 6.10 -9.62 4.06
N LEU A 76 6.73 -8.61 4.65
CA LEU A 76 6.47 -7.21 4.32
C LEU A 76 7.01 -6.81 2.93
N PHE A 77 8.26 -7.18 2.62
CA PHE A 77 9.00 -6.57 1.50
C PHE A 77 9.34 -7.49 0.33
N ASN A 78 9.23 -8.81 0.48
CA ASN A 78 9.51 -9.73 -0.63
C ASN A 78 8.35 -9.73 -1.64
N ALA A 79 8.64 -9.39 -2.90
CA ALA A 79 7.64 -9.35 -3.97
C ALA A 79 7.24 -10.74 -4.50
N THR A 80 7.88 -11.82 -4.05
CA THR A 80 7.61 -13.20 -4.48
C THR A 80 6.94 -14.03 -3.41
N THR A 81 7.29 -13.83 -2.13
CA THR A 81 6.76 -14.59 -0.97
C THR A 81 5.92 -13.75 -0.02
N GLY A 82 6.11 -12.42 0.00
CA GLY A 82 5.34 -11.45 0.81
C GLY A 82 4.44 -10.50 0.01
N ALA A 83 4.13 -9.34 0.60
CA ALA A 83 3.35 -8.27 -0.03
C ALA A 83 4.17 -7.39 -0.98
N GLY A 84 5.50 -7.41 -0.86
CA GLY A 84 6.36 -6.59 -1.68
C GLY A 84 6.12 -5.09 -1.50
N PHE A 85 5.83 -4.61 -0.29
CA PHE A 85 5.59 -3.18 -0.06
C PHE A 85 6.75 -2.32 -0.57
N THR A 86 6.42 -1.13 -1.05
CA THR A 86 7.35 -0.26 -1.79
C THR A 86 7.46 1.13 -1.23
N ILE A 87 6.67 1.45 -0.22
CA ILE A 87 6.72 2.72 0.50
C ILE A 87 6.78 2.43 2.00
N VAL A 88 7.74 3.04 2.69
CA VAL A 88 7.80 3.07 4.15
C VAL A 88 7.58 4.51 4.60
N ARG A 89 6.52 4.75 5.38
CA ARG A 89 6.24 6.04 6.01
C ARG A 89 6.81 6.05 7.42
N ASN A 90 7.80 6.90 7.68
CA ASN A 90 8.44 7.06 8.97
C ASN A 90 7.96 8.36 9.62
N GLY A 91 7.73 8.33 10.93
CA GLY A 91 7.47 9.52 11.72
C GLY A 91 8.74 10.22 12.16
N ILE A 92 8.81 11.52 11.85
CA ILE A 92 9.85 12.41 12.34
C ILE A 92 9.46 12.80 13.78
N GLY A 93 10.16 12.24 14.77
CA GLY A 93 9.82 12.41 16.18
C GLY A 93 9.91 13.86 16.65
N SER A 94 8.97 14.29 17.50
CA SER A 94 8.92 15.65 18.08
C SER A 94 9.12 15.67 19.59
N SER A 95 9.05 14.51 20.25
CA SER A 95 8.96 14.43 21.70
C SER A 95 10.36 14.45 22.34
N PRO A 96 10.56 15.10 23.48
CA PRO A 96 11.89 15.19 24.11
C PRO A 96 12.34 13.90 24.81
N SER A 97 11.52 12.84 24.79
CA SER A 97 11.80 11.54 25.41
C SER A 97 11.11 10.42 24.64
N THR A 98 11.46 9.16 24.97
CA THR A 98 10.86 7.94 24.43
C THR A 98 9.81 7.34 25.38
N ALA A 99 9.23 8.15 26.28
CA ALA A 99 8.22 7.66 27.21
C ALA A 99 6.95 7.20 26.47
N ASN A 100 6.26 6.19 27.01
CA ASN A 100 5.11 5.55 26.34
C ASN A 100 5.52 5.05 24.94
N ASP A 101 4.75 5.40 23.91
CA ASP A 101 5.02 5.10 22.49
C ASP A 101 5.51 6.34 21.72
N TRP A 102 5.99 7.37 22.41
CA TRP A 102 6.42 8.62 21.76
C TRP A 102 7.66 8.41 20.88
N MET A 103 7.72 9.18 19.79
CA MET A 103 8.88 9.25 18.91
C MET A 103 9.78 10.39 19.36
N ASN A 104 11.00 10.06 19.81
CA ASN A 104 11.94 11.07 20.26
C ASN A 104 12.42 11.98 19.12
N THR A 105 12.49 13.27 19.37
CA THR A 105 13.16 14.22 18.47
C THR A 105 14.68 14.08 18.58
N PHE A 106 15.37 14.36 17.48
CA PHE A 106 16.81 14.57 17.47
C PHE A 106 17.20 16.00 17.84
N GLU A 107 16.27 16.91 18.16
CA GLU A 107 16.54 18.24 18.73
C GLU A 107 15.79 18.43 20.07
N PRO A 108 16.19 17.74 21.15
CA PRO A 108 15.38 17.65 22.38
C PRO A 108 15.39 18.93 23.23
N THR A 109 16.29 19.87 22.96
CA THR A 109 16.44 21.09 23.75
C THR A 109 16.37 22.32 22.88
N SER A 110 15.56 23.30 23.28
CA SER A 110 15.50 24.60 22.58
C SER A 110 16.87 25.26 22.52
N PRO A 111 17.29 25.81 21.36
CA PRO A 111 18.53 26.60 21.25
C PRO A 111 18.40 27.99 21.88
N GLY A 112 17.21 28.38 22.36
CA GLY A 112 16.94 29.64 23.05
C GLY A 112 16.35 30.73 22.16
N SER A 113 16.68 30.76 20.87
CA SER A 113 16.03 31.61 19.86
C SER A 113 16.05 30.93 18.47
N PRO A 114 15.21 31.36 17.51
CA PRO A 114 15.18 30.77 16.17
C PRO A 114 16.49 30.91 15.38
N SER A 115 17.36 31.84 15.77
CA SER A 115 18.64 32.11 15.10
C SER A 115 19.84 31.56 15.87
N ALA A 116 19.62 30.85 16.98
CA ALA A 116 20.68 30.23 17.76
C ALA A 116 21.01 28.84 17.20
N GLU A 117 22.27 28.43 17.34
CA GLU A 117 22.75 27.15 16.84
C GLU A 117 21.99 25.97 17.49
N PRO A 118 21.36 25.07 16.69
CA PRO A 118 20.64 23.92 17.23
C PRO A 118 21.60 22.87 17.79
N LYS A 119 21.11 22.09 18.76
CA LYS A 119 21.86 20.95 19.33
C LYS A 119 21.18 19.65 18.96
N TYR A 120 21.68 19.03 17.90
CA TYR A 120 21.18 17.74 17.44
C TYR A 120 21.79 16.56 18.19
N VAL A 121 20.97 15.58 18.53
CA VAL A 121 21.32 14.34 19.20
C VAL A 121 20.73 13.17 18.41
N TRP A 122 21.58 12.43 17.70
CA TRP A 122 21.16 11.26 16.94
C TRP A 122 21.45 9.97 17.70
N ASP A 123 20.44 9.10 17.80
CA ASP A 123 20.56 7.82 18.50
C ASP A 123 20.84 6.63 17.57
N GLY A 124 20.81 6.84 16.25
CA GLY A 124 20.98 5.80 15.24
C GLY A 124 19.82 4.81 15.16
N LYS A 125 18.65 5.14 15.70
CA LYS A 125 17.49 4.23 15.80
C LYS A 125 16.20 4.85 15.26
N ASP A 126 15.93 6.11 15.59
CA ASP A 126 14.67 6.79 15.30
C ASP A 126 13.45 5.95 15.70
N SER A 127 13.36 5.59 16.98
CA SER A 127 12.30 4.71 17.50
C SER A 127 12.19 3.34 16.79
N GLY A 128 13.31 2.84 16.24
CA GLY A 128 13.41 1.58 15.51
C GLY A 128 13.11 1.69 14.01
N GLN A 129 12.58 2.83 13.55
CA GLN A 129 12.12 3.04 12.17
C GLN A 129 13.28 3.00 11.16
N LEU A 130 14.46 3.48 11.56
CA LEU A 130 15.65 3.42 10.71
C LEU A 130 16.02 1.96 10.37
N TRP A 131 15.94 1.06 11.35
CA TRP A 131 16.27 -0.36 11.12
C TRP A 131 15.30 -1.02 10.13
N VAL A 132 14.00 -0.74 10.25
CA VAL A 132 12.98 -1.24 9.30
C VAL A 132 13.26 -0.70 7.90
N SER A 133 13.58 0.58 7.80
CA SER A 133 13.93 1.22 6.52
C SER A 133 15.18 0.59 5.88
N GLN A 134 16.22 0.33 6.68
CA GLN A 134 17.41 -0.39 6.22
C GLN A 134 17.12 -1.84 5.79
N GLN A 135 16.15 -2.52 6.41
CA GLN A 135 15.71 -3.82 5.89
C GLN A 135 14.98 -3.66 4.55
N ALA A 136 14.08 -2.68 4.43
CA ALA A 136 13.35 -2.42 3.20
C ALA A 136 14.29 -2.14 2.01
N VAL A 137 15.37 -1.38 2.22
CA VAL A 137 16.41 -1.13 1.21
C VAL A 137 16.98 -2.44 0.63
N LYS A 138 17.21 -3.46 1.47
CA LYS A 138 17.74 -4.76 1.01
C LYS A 138 16.80 -5.51 0.07
N TYR A 139 15.50 -5.21 0.12
CA TYR A 139 14.49 -5.74 -0.79
C TYR A 139 14.22 -4.81 -2.00
N GLY A 140 15.03 -3.76 -2.16
CA GLY A 140 14.94 -2.83 -3.29
C GLY A 140 13.89 -1.72 -3.12
N VAL A 141 13.40 -1.47 -1.91
CA VAL A 141 12.53 -0.32 -1.63
C VAL A 141 13.32 0.97 -1.81
N LYS A 142 12.73 1.93 -2.55
CA LYS A 142 13.34 3.23 -2.88
C LYS A 142 12.51 4.42 -2.41
N THR A 143 11.29 4.19 -1.93
CA THR A 143 10.38 5.27 -1.53
C THR A 143 10.28 5.30 -0.02
N PHE A 144 10.91 6.31 0.59
CA PHE A 144 10.89 6.55 2.02
C PHE A 144 10.26 7.91 2.26
N TYR A 145 9.15 7.90 2.99
CA TYR A 145 8.37 9.08 3.31
C TYR A 145 8.57 9.46 4.77
N GLY A 146 9.39 10.48 5.05
CA GLY A 146 9.51 11.06 6.38
C GLY A 146 8.39 12.07 6.61
N ASN A 147 7.53 11.87 7.61
CA ASN A 147 6.47 12.80 7.94
C ASN A 147 6.52 13.23 9.41
N ALA A 148 6.46 14.53 9.67
CA ALA A 148 6.38 15.06 11.03
C ALA A 148 4.92 15.20 11.48
N TRP A 149 4.59 14.61 12.64
CA TRP A 149 3.31 14.90 13.32
C TRP A 149 3.27 16.30 13.92
N SER A 150 4.43 16.79 14.34
CA SER A 150 4.59 18.07 14.99
C SER A 150 6.03 18.57 14.80
N ALA A 151 6.22 19.88 14.91
CA ALA A 151 7.53 20.44 15.24
C ALA A 151 7.84 20.18 16.74
N PRO A 152 9.11 20.22 17.17
CA PRO A 152 9.45 20.27 18.59
C PRO A 152 8.68 21.39 19.30
N GLY A 153 8.25 21.14 20.54
CA GLY A 153 7.33 22.04 21.26
C GLY A 153 7.80 23.50 21.38
N PHE A 154 9.11 23.74 21.48
CA PHE A 154 9.66 25.09 21.58
C PHE A 154 9.52 25.93 20.29
N MET A 155 9.19 25.30 19.15
CA MET A 155 8.91 25.97 17.88
C MET A 155 7.42 26.31 17.70
N LYS A 156 6.56 25.96 18.67
CA LYS A 156 5.10 26.04 18.56
C LYS A 156 4.47 27.06 19.50
N THR A 157 3.30 27.57 19.11
CA THR A 157 2.55 28.60 19.86
C THR A 157 2.14 28.19 21.27
N ASN A 158 1.99 26.88 21.52
CA ASN A 158 1.63 26.32 22.82
C ASN A 158 2.83 25.79 23.62
N GLY A 159 4.06 25.89 23.09
CA GLY A 159 5.27 25.40 23.76
C GLY A 159 5.32 23.88 23.97
N ASN A 160 4.48 23.10 23.26
CA ASN A 160 4.28 21.67 23.47
C ASN A 160 4.12 20.96 22.13
N ASP A 161 4.67 19.75 21.93
CA ASP A 161 4.51 18.99 20.69
C ASP A 161 3.14 18.32 20.57
N ALA A 162 2.43 18.14 21.68
CA ALA A 162 1.06 17.66 21.73
C ALA A 162 0.02 18.79 21.87
N ASN A 163 -1.26 18.42 21.84
CA ASN A 163 -2.43 19.28 22.06
C ASN A 163 -2.53 20.44 21.06
N GLY A 164 -2.26 20.15 19.78
CA GLY A 164 -2.39 21.11 18.69
C GLY A 164 -1.34 22.22 18.76
N GLY A 165 -1.78 23.47 18.65
CA GLY A 165 -0.88 24.62 18.45
C GLY A 165 -0.34 24.67 17.02
N SER A 166 0.27 25.79 16.65
CA SER A 166 0.78 26.02 15.29
C SER A 166 2.26 26.38 15.33
N LEU A 167 2.95 26.19 14.20
CA LEU A 167 4.33 26.63 14.04
C LEU A 167 4.44 28.16 14.24
N CYS A 168 5.33 28.61 15.13
CA CYS A 168 5.55 30.03 15.35
C CYS A 168 6.06 30.71 14.06
N GLY A 169 5.38 31.76 13.60
CA GLY A 169 5.76 32.56 12.42
C GLY A 169 4.92 32.33 11.16
N VAL A 170 4.08 31.30 11.11
CA VAL A 170 3.06 31.19 10.04
C VAL A 170 1.94 32.21 10.26
N SER A 171 1.15 32.47 9.22
CA SER A 171 0.03 33.43 9.28
C SER A 171 -0.87 33.19 10.50
N GLY A 172 -1.06 34.23 11.32
CA GLY A 172 -1.91 34.17 12.52
C GLY A 172 -1.31 33.46 13.74
N ALA A 173 -0.07 32.97 13.67
CA ALA A 173 0.58 32.22 14.75
C ALA A 173 1.89 32.88 15.21
N THR A 174 1.81 34.02 15.89
CA THR A 174 2.97 34.76 16.40
C THR A 174 3.37 34.28 17.80
N CYS A 175 4.68 34.16 18.05
CA CYS A 175 5.23 33.79 19.36
C CYS A 175 6.21 34.83 19.87
N ALA A 176 6.28 35.02 21.19
CA ALA A 176 7.27 35.91 21.80
C ALA A 176 8.72 35.44 21.56
N SER A 177 8.92 34.14 21.33
CA SER A 177 10.21 33.55 20.99
C SER A 177 10.66 33.82 19.54
N GLY A 178 9.80 34.33 18.65
CA GLY A 178 10.14 34.69 17.28
C GLY A 178 9.47 33.81 16.20
N ASP A 179 9.95 33.94 14.97
CA ASP A 179 9.56 33.12 13.81
C ASP A 179 10.48 31.89 13.71
N TRP A 180 9.90 30.69 13.82
CA TRP A 180 10.61 29.42 13.83
C TRP A 180 10.50 28.65 12.51
N LYS A 181 9.94 29.23 11.44
CA LYS A 181 9.81 28.53 10.15
C LYS A 181 11.16 28.09 9.58
N GLN A 182 12.18 28.95 9.59
CA GLN A 182 13.49 28.56 9.05
C GLN A 182 14.13 27.45 9.89
N ALA A 183 14.15 27.60 11.22
CA ALA A 183 14.68 26.59 12.11
C ALA A 183 13.97 25.23 11.97
N TYR A 184 12.65 25.23 11.74
CA TYR A 184 11.92 23.99 11.47
C TYR A 184 12.22 23.40 10.08
N ALA A 185 12.46 24.23 9.06
CA ALA A 185 12.94 23.74 7.77
C ALA A 185 14.34 23.11 7.88
N ASP A 186 15.27 23.76 8.60
CA ASP A 186 16.62 23.26 8.85
C ASP A 186 16.59 21.95 9.65
N TYR A 187 15.68 21.85 10.63
CA TYR A 187 15.39 20.62 11.36
C TYR A 187 15.01 19.48 10.40
N LEU A 188 14.06 19.69 9.50
CA LEU A 188 13.63 18.66 8.54
C LEU A 188 14.74 18.30 7.54
N VAL A 189 15.57 19.25 7.12
CA VAL A 189 16.77 18.97 6.32
C VAL A 189 17.74 18.09 7.10
N LYS A 190 17.95 18.38 8.40
CA LYS A 190 18.83 17.56 9.23
C LYS A 190 18.34 16.12 9.35
N TYR A 191 17.02 15.91 9.44
CA TYR A 191 16.44 14.55 9.40
C TYR A 191 16.82 13.79 8.12
N ILE A 192 16.71 14.43 6.96
CA ILE A 192 17.09 13.83 5.67
C ILE A 192 18.57 13.44 5.68
N GLN A 193 19.44 14.34 6.13
CA GLN A 193 20.89 14.08 6.23
C GLN A 193 21.20 12.89 7.14
N LEU A 194 20.57 12.82 8.32
CA LEU A 194 20.78 11.72 9.27
C LEU A 194 20.38 10.35 8.68
N TYR A 195 19.28 10.30 7.93
CA TYR A 195 18.86 9.08 7.24
C TYR A 195 19.81 8.71 6.09
N GLN A 196 20.22 9.69 5.27
CA GLN A 196 21.15 9.48 4.17
C GLN A 196 22.52 8.98 4.66
N GLU A 197 23.05 9.57 5.74
CA GLU A 197 24.28 9.12 6.42
C GLU A 197 24.20 7.66 6.88
N ASN A 198 22.98 7.12 7.06
CA ASN A 198 22.72 5.75 7.49
C ASN A 198 22.17 4.84 6.37
N GLY A 199 22.38 5.24 5.11
CA GLY A 199 22.13 4.42 3.92
C GLY A 199 20.66 4.35 3.49
N VAL A 200 19.84 5.31 3.91
CA VAL A 200 18.43 5.41 3.51
C VAL A 200 18.18 6.80 2.93
N ASP A 201 17.92 6.87 1.63
CA ASP A 201 17.55 8.14 1.00
C ASP A 201 16.07 8.44 1.24
N VAL A 202 15.78 9.49 2.02
CA VAL A 202 14.42 10.02 2.14
C VAL A 202 14.04 10.66 0.81
N THR A 203 12.94 10.20 0.21
CA THR A 203 12.49 10.69 -1.11
C THR A 203 11.28 11.59 -1.04
N HIS A 204 10.52 11.50 0.05
CA HIS A 204 9.32 12.31 0.29
C HIS A 204 9.38 12.87 1.71
N LEU A 205 9.04 14.15 1.87
CA LEU A 205 9.10 14.86 3.14
C LEU A 205 7.79 15.60 3.42
N GLY A 206 7.15 15.25 4.53
CA GLY A 206 5.97 15.91 5.07
C GLY A 206 6.29 16.57 6.41
N PHE A 207 5.62 17.67 6.69
CA PHE A 207 5.91 18.55 7.83
C PHE A 207 4.70 18.76 8.75
N VAL A 208 3.59 18.07 8.47
CA VAL A 208 2.35 18.09 9.25
C VAL A 208 1.66 16.73 9.13
N ASN A 209 0.98 16.31 10.20
CA ASN A 209 0.04 15.19 10.18
C ASN A 209 -1.30 15.66 10.74
N GLU A 210 -2.39 15.36 10.04
CA GLU A 210 -3.76 15.68 10.47
C GLU A 210 -3.87 17.09 11.06
N PRO A 211 -3.43 18.13 10.31
CA PRO A 211 -3.37 19.51 10.80
C PRO A 211 -4.75 20.11 11.15
N ASP A 212 -5.83 19.41 10.79
CA ASP A 212 -7.21 19.68 11.17
C ASP A 212 -7.63 19.04 12.51
N LEU A 213 -6.69 18.39 13.22
CA LEU A 213 -6.91 17.71 14.49
C LEU A 213 -5.96 18.20 15.60
N SER A 214 -6.45 18.21 16.84
CA SER A 214 -5.66 18.44 18.05
C SER A 214 -5.82 17.24 18.99
N THR A 215 -4.72 16.64 19.41
CA THR A 215 -4.74 15.36 20.14
C THR A 215 -3.83 15.40 21.37
N SER A 216 -4.00 14.45 22.29
CA SER A 216 -3.14 14.32 23.46
C SER A 216 -1.73 13.81 23.15
N TYR A 217 -1.50 13.38 21.90
CA TYR A 217 -0.20 12.99 21.35
C TYR A 217 0.32 14.08 20.39
N ALA A 218 1.49 13.85 19.80
CA ALA A 218 2.12 14.77 18.85
C ALA A 218 1.12 15.23 17.78
N SER A 219 0.85 16.54 17.74
CA SER A 219 -0.08 17.15 16.80
C SER A 219 0.30 18.61 16.56
N MET A 220 0.22 19.10 15.33
CA MET A 220 0.45 20.50 14.98
C MET A 220 -0.59 20.95 13.96
N GLN A 221 -1.38 21.95 14.35
CA GLN A 221 -2.43 22.49 13.51
C GLN A 221 -1.86 23.45 12.47
N SER A 222 -2.38 23.32 11.25
CA SER A 222 -2.06 24.18 10.12
C SER A 222 -3.27 24.34 9.22
N THR A 223 -3.52 25.55 8.75
CA THR A 223 -4.44 25.78 7.61
C THR A 223 -3.70 25.61 6.29
N GLY A 224 -4.41 25.47 5.17
CA GLY A 224 -3.74 25.43 3.86
C GLY A 224 -2.90 26.68 3.57
N GLN A 225 -3.28 27.86 4.07
CA GLN A 225 -2.46 29.08 3.96
C GLN A 225 -1.19 29.00 4.82
N GLN A 226 -1.30 28.51 6.07
CA GLN A 226 -0.15 28.34 6.95
C GLN A 226 0.82 27.29 6.42
N SER A 227 0.31 26.18 5.86
CA SER A 227 1.14 25.20 5.16
C SER A 227 1.86 25.83 3.96
N ALA A 228 1.18 26.68 3.18
CA ALA A 228 1.82 27.40 2.08
C ALA A 228 2.90 28.40 2.55
N ASP A 229 2.71 29.07 3.70
CA ASP A 229 3.72 29.95 4.29
C ASP A 229 4.99 29.17 4.64
N PHE A 230 4.84 27.95 5.17
CA PHE A 230 5.97 27.09 5.50
C PHE A 230 6.62 26.47 4.26
N ILE A 231 5.84 26.02 3.28
CA ILE A 231 6.36 25.46 2.01
C ILE A 231 7.29 26.46 1.31
N LYS A 232 6.95 27.77 1.34
CA LYS A 232 7.79 28.85 0.77
C LYS A 232 9.14 29.03 1.48
N VAL A 233 9.29 28.50 2.68
CA VAL A 233 10.55 28.47 3.44
C VAL A 233 11.26 27.12 3.25
N LEU A 234 10.51 26.01 3.35
CA LEU A 234 11.06 24.65 3.24
C LEU A 234 11.69 24.39 1.87
N HIS A 235 11.04 24.78 0.78
CA HIS A 235 11.52 24.51 -0.58
C HIS A 235 12.92 25.08 -0.86
N PRO A 236 13.18 26.40 -0.72
CA PRO A 236 14.53 26.93 -0.93
C PRO A 236 15.55 26.35 0.06
N THR A 237 15.13 25.99 1.28
CA THR A 237 16.01 25.35 2.27
C THR A 237 16.46 23.96 1.80
N LEU A 238 15.57 23.17 1.20
CA LEU A 238 15.92 21.89 0.58
C LEU A 238 16.86 22.08 -0.62
N GLU A 239 16.60 23.07 -1.48
CA GLU A 239 17.45 23.37 -2.64
C GLU A 239 18.87 23.75 -2.21
N GLU A 240 19.02 24.64 -1.23
CA GLU A 240 20.30 25.08 -0.70
C GLU A 240 21.09 23.94 -0.05
N ALA A 241 20.39 23.02 0.62
CA ALA A 241 20.99 21.83 1.22
C ALA A 241 21.28 20.69 0.22
N GLY A 242 20.96 20.85 -1.08
CA GLY A 242 21.21 19.84 -2.11
C GLY A 242 20.16 18.73 -2.20
N PHE A 243 18.97 18.93 -1.63
CA PHE A 243 17.86 17.97 -1.57
C PHE A 243 16.67 18.37 -2.46
N SER A 244 16.92 19.03 -3.59
CA SER A 244 15.90 19.40 -4.57
C SER A 244 15.15 18.21 -5.18
N ASN A 245 15.68 17.00 -5.04
CA ASN A 245 15.05 15.75 -5.46
C ASN A 245 14.07 15.17 -4.43
N VAL A 246 13.98 15.73 -3.22
CA VAL A 246 13.04 15.30 -2.19
C VAL A 246 11.69 15.97 -2.41
N SER A 247 10.66 15.17 -2.65
CA SER A 247 9.30 15.67 -2.88
C SER A 247 8.68 16.17 -1.59
N ILE A 248 8.36 17.46 -1.51
CA ILE A 248 7.52 18.00 -0.42
C ILE A 248 6.11 17.42 -0.57
N THR A 249 5.57 16.87 0.52
CA THR A 249 4.20 16.37 0.59
C THR A 249 3.32 17.29 1.44
N CYS A 250 2.03 17.38 1.11
CA CYS A 250 1.05 18.05 1.96
C CYS A 250 -0.38 17.56 1.69
N CYS A 251 -1.26 17.43 2.67
CA CYS A 251 -1.09 17.89 4.05
C CYS A 251 -1.46 16.85 5.10
N GLU A 252 -1.72 15.60 4.69
CA GLU A 252 -2.09 14.53 5.62
C GLU A 252 -3.38 14.84 6.39
N ALA A 253 -4.34 15.57 5.82
CA ALA A 253 -5.58 15.90 6.53
C ALA A 253 -6.35 14.62 6.91
N THR A 254 -7.09 14.66 8.02
CA THR A 254 -7.78 13.48 8.61
C THR A 254 -8.75 12.75 7.66
N GLY A 255 -9.19 13.42 6.59
CA GLY A 255 -10.10 12.87 5.61
C GLY A 255 -10.00 13.53 4.25
N TRP A 256 -10.48 12.83 3.23
CA TRP A 256 -10.34 13.19 1.84
C TRP A 256 -10.95 14.56 1.47
N SER A 257 -12.07 14.91 2.10
CA SER A 257 -12.76 16.20 1.87
C SER A 257 -12.04 17.37 2.54
N ALA A 258 -11.46 17.16 3.72
CA ALA A 258 -10.61 18.15 4.38
C ALA A 258 -9.35 18.39 3.53
N GLN A 259 -8.75 17.32 3.00
CA GLN A 259 -7.61 17.42 2.10
C GLN A 259 -7.95 18.18 0.80
N SER A 260 -9.16 18.02 0.27
CA SER A 260 -9.60 18.80 -0.92
C SER A 260 -9.62 20.30 -0.64
N THR A 261 -10.07 20.69 0.55
CA THR A 261 -10.08 22.09 1.00
C THR A 261 -8.66 22.63 1.13
N MET A 262 -7.75 21.85 1.73
CA MET A 262 -6.35 22.24 1.85
C MET A 262 -5.65 22.36 0.49
N THR A 263 -5.91 21.43 -0.43
CA THR A 263 -5.35 21.43 -1.79
C THR A 263 -5.75 22.71 -2.55
N LEU A 264 -7.01 23.13 -2.46
CA LEU A 264 -7.47 24.39 -3.06
C LEU A 264 -6.80 25.62 -2.44
N ALA A 265 -6.56 25.59 -1.13
CA ALA A 265 -5.87 26.67 -0.44
C ALA A 265 -4.38 26.75 -0.85
N LEU A 266 -3.67 25.62 -0.95
CA LEU A 266 -2.29 25.57 -1.46
C LEU A 266 -2.18 26.14 -2.88
N LYS A 267 -3.13 25.75 -3.75
CA LYS A 267 -3.22 26.29 -5.12
C LYS A 267 -3.47 27.79 -5.13
N SER A 268 -4.40 28.27 -4.31
CA SER A 268 -4.70 29.70 -4.19
C SER A 268 -3.52 30.50 -3.63
N ALA A 269 -2.71 29.90 -2.76
CA ALA A 269 -1.50 30.49 -2.19
C ALA A 269 -0.27 30.43 -3.12
N GLY A 270 -0.40 29.81 -4.30
CA GLY A 270 0.61 29.77 -5.35
C GLY A 270 1.74 28.76 -5.13
N VAL A 271 1.51 27.69 -4.36
CA VAL A 271 2.55 26.67 -4.06
C VAL A 271 2.28 25.31 -4.70
N GLU A 272 1.30 25.20 -5.60
CA GLU A 272 0.98 23.93 -6.28
C GLU A 272 2.17 23.36 -7.05
N ASP A 273 2.99 24.20 -7.70
CA ASP A 273 4.19 23.74 -8.43
C ASP A 273 5.36 23.34 -7.53
N ILE A 274 5.31 23.70 -6.24
CA ILE A 274 6.36 23.40 -5.26
C ILE A 274 6.07 22.07 -4.56
N VAL A 275 4.79 21.74 -4.36
CA VAL A 275 4.39 20.49 -3.69
C VAL A 275 4.51 19.34 -4.68
N GLY A 276 5.36 18.36 -4.37
CA GLY A 276 5.56 17.19 -5.24
C GLY A 276 4.38 16.22 -5.24
N VAL A 277 3.77 16.00 -4.06
CA VAL A 277 2.65 15.07 -3.89
C VAL A 277 1.61 15.64 -2.93
N ILE A 278 0.34 15.59 -3.33
CA ILE A 278 -0.78 15.87 -2.42
C ILE A 278 -1.12 14.60 -1.64
N THR A 279 -1.23 14.69 -0.32
CA THR A 279 -1.42 13.52 0.55
C THR A 279 -2.57 13.74 1.52
N GLY A 280 -3.32 12.69 1.84
CA GLY A 280 -4.45 12.76 2.78
C GLY A 280 -4.91 11.40 3.26
N HIS A 281 -5.64 11.40 4.38
CA HIS A 281 -6.15 10.20 5.04
C HIS A 281 -7.62 9.97 4.68
N THR A 282 -8.20 8.88 5.21
CA THR A 282 -9.62 8.53 4.95
C THR A 282 -10.46 8.33 6.21
N TYR A 283 -10.02 8.78 7.38
CA TYR A 283 -10.73 8.52 8.64
C TYR A 283 -12.04 9.28 8.77
N THR A 284 -12.02 10.59 8.49
CA THR A 284 -13.22 11.44 8.65
C THR A 284 -14.07 11.54 7.39
N SER A 285 -13.49 11.23 6.22
CA SER A 285 -14.22 11.08 4.96
C SER A 285 -13.44 10.18 3.98
N GLY A 286 -14.15 9.23 3.38
CA GLY A 286 -13.59 8.34 2.36
C GLY A 286 -13.40 9.02 1.01
N ILE A 287 -12.65 8.34 0.13
CA ILE A 287 -12.35 8.80 -1.22
C ILE A 287 -13.65 8.84 -2.06
N ASN A 288 -14.04 10.05 -2.49
CA ASN A 288 -15.27 10.30 -3.26
C ASN A 288 -15.00 10.93 -4.64
N GLY A 289 -13.74 11.14 -5.01
CA GLY A 289 -13.29 11.72 -6.27
C GLY A 289 -11.80 12.07 -6.23
N PRO A 290 -11.21 12.55 -7.33
CA PRO A 290 -9.83 13.02 -7.33
C PRO A 290 -9.66 14.31 -6.53
N GLN A 291 -8.48 14.51 -5.96
CA GLN A 291 -8.11 15.80 -5.37
C GLN A 291 -7.98 16.88 -6.46
N PRO A 292 -8.29 18.16 -6.19
CA PRO A 292 -8.31 19.23 -7.18
C PRO A 292 -6.91 19.77 -7.51
N THR A 293 -6.01 18.90 -7.99
CA THR A 293 -4.61 19.21 -8.32
C THR A 293 -4.17 18.55 -9.63
N ARG A 294 -3.08 19.05 -10.22
CA ARG A 294 -2.34 18.36 -11.30
C ARG A 294 -1.29 17.36 -10.79
N ASN A 295 -0.91 17.44 -9.53
CA ASN A 295 0.18 16.62 -8.97
C ASN A 295 -0.30 15.21 -8.66
N LYS A 296 0.65 14.29 -8.41
CA LYS A 296 0.32 12.96 -7.89
C LYS A 296 -0.37 13.11 -6.54
N VAL A 297 -1.25 12.14 -6.24
CA VAL A 297 -2.04 12.13 -4.99
C VAL A 297 -1.84 10.79 -4.30
N TRP A 298 -1.52 10.80 -3.01
CA TRP A 298 -1.43 9.59 -2.19
C TRP A 298 -2.52 9.56 -1.13
N GLU A 299 -3.09 8.38 -0.92
CA GLU A 299 -3.67 8.02 0.36
C GLU A 299 -2.52 7.52 1.25
N THR A 300 -2.33 8.16 2.40
CA THR A 300 -1.10 8.02 3.21
C THR A 300 -1.33 7.44 4.60
N GLU A 301 -2.59 7.32 5.04
CA GLU A 301 -2.94 6.70 6.30
C GLU A 301 -4.42 6.34 6.38
N CYS A 302 -4.66 5.04 6.53
CA CYS A 302 -5.99 4.51 6.79
C CYS A 302 -5.90 3.25 7.66
N SER A 303 -6.91 3.04 8.50
CA SER A 303 -7.10 1.80 9.25
C SER A 303 -8.50 1.67 9.84
N ASP A 304 -8.81 0.53 10.46
CA ASP A 304 -9.98 0.37 11.32
C ASP A 304 -9.58 0.56 12.80
N LEU A 305 -9.82 1.76 13.31
CA LEU A 305 -9.51 2.17 14.68
C LEU A 305 -10.53 1.64 15.72
N SER A 306 -11.64 1.06 15.28
CA SER A 306 -12.80 0.77 16.13
C SER A 306 -13.08 -0.72 16.32
N GLY A 307 -12.76 -1.55 15.32
CA GLY A 307 -13.01 -2.98 15.35
C GLY A 307 -11.97 -3.76 16.14
N GLY A 308 -12.39 -4.84 16.81
CA GLY A 308 -11.49 -5.80 17.43
C GLY A 308 -10.73 -6.62 16.38
N TRP A 309 -9.52 -7.07 16.74
CA TRP A 309 -8.63 -7.84 15.87
C TRP A 309 -9.37 -8.98 15.14
N SER A 310 -9.30 -8.93 13.81
CA SER A 310 -9.88 -9.92 12.91
C SER A 310 -8.87 -10.32 11.83
N THR A 311 -8.88 -11.61 11.51
CA THR A 311 -8.19 -12.19 10.35
C THR A 311 -9.18 -12.63 9.27
N ALA A 312 -10.45 -12.21 9.33
CA ALA A 312 -11.45 -12.57 8.33
C ALA A 312 -11.25 -11.79 7.02
N TRP A 313 -11.43 -12.48 5.90
CA TRP A 313 -11.48 -11.82 4.60
C TRP A 313 -12.87 -11.24 4.37
N TYR A 314 -13.92 -12.02 4.61
CA TYR A 314 -15.29 -11.56 4.54
C TYR A 314 -16.15 -12.29 5.57
N SER A 315 -16.71 -11.53 6.52
CA SER A 315 -17.67 -12.03 7.51
C SER A 315 -19.07 -11.50 7.21
N ASN A 316 -19.19 -10.19 6.99
CA ASN A 316 -20.41 -9.49 6.59
C ASN A 316 -20.11 -8.11 5.97
N GLY A 317 -18.86 -7.85 5.55
CA GLY A 317 -18.43 -6.55 5.04
C GLY A 317 -18.13 -5.54 6.16
N GLY A 318 -17.65 -6.03 7.31
CA GLY A 318 -17.24 -5.17 8.43
C GLY A 318 -15.98 -4.35 8.11
N SER A 319 -15.71 -3.32 8.90
CA SER A 319 -14.53 -2.45 8.76
C SER A 319 -13.20 -3.19 8.93
N GLY A 320 -13.20 -4.33 9.63
CA GLY A 320 -12.01 -5.17 9.82
C GLY A 320 -11.75 -6.20 8.72
N ASP A 321 -12.70 -6.41 7.81
CA ASP A 321 -12.65 -7.47 6.78
C ASP A 321 -11.66 -7.12 5.66
N GLY A 322 -10.83 -8.09 5.24
CA GLY A 322 -9.92 -7.90 4.09
C GLY A 322 -10.64 -7.50 2.79
N PHE A 323 -11.84 -8.05 2.55
CA PHE A 323 -12.68 -7.73 1.39
C PHE A 323 -13.10 -6.26 1.36
N THR A 324 -13.39 -5.66 2.51
CA THR A 324 -13.70 -4.22 2.62
C THR A 324 -12.51 -3.40 2.15
N TRP A 325 -11.30 -3.73 2.60
CA TRP A 325 -10.09 -3.00 2.23
C TRP A 325 -9.65 -3.22 0.79
N ALA A 326 -9.85 -4.41 0.23
CA ALA A 326 -9.65 -4.64 -1.19
C ALA A 326 -10.51 -3.69 -2.05
N ASN A 327 -11.76 -3.44 -1.62
CA ASN A 327 -12.68 -2.51 -2.28
C ASN A 327 -12.33 -1.03 -2.02
N ASN A 328 -11.80 -0.70 -0.85
CA ASN A 328 -11.34 0.66 -0.56
C ASN A 328 -10.13 1.02 -1.44
N ILE A 329 -9.15 0.12 -1.57
CA ILE A 329 -8.00 0.29 -2.47
C ILE A 329 -8.48 0.44 -3.92
N TYR A 330 -9.40 -0.43 -4.38
CA TYR A 330 -10.02 -0.29 -5.70
C TYR A 330 -10.62 1.12 -5.91
N THR A 331 -11.33 1.63 -4.91
CA THR A 331 -11.94 2.97 -4.96
C THR A 331 -10.88 4.07 -5.00
N GLY A 332 -9.81 3.96 -4.21
CA GLY A 332 -8.67 4.87 -4.28
C GLY A 332 -8.06 4.93 -5.67
N LEU A 333 -7.80 3.77 -6.28
CA LEU A 333 -7.16 3.66 -7.59
C LEU A 333 -8.05 4.14 -8.74
N THR A 334 -9.36 3.89 -8.68
CA THR A 334 -10.29 4.14 -9.80
C THR A 334 -11.10 5.42 -9.69
N THR A 335 -11.49 5.81 -8.46
CA THR A 335 -12.27 7.02 -8.18
C THR A 335 -11.38 8.15 -7.69
N GLY A 336 -10.45 7.85 -6.78
CA GLY A 336 -9.51 8.82 -6.21
C GLY A 336 -8.36 9.20 -7.14
N ASN A 337 -8.09 8.36 -8.14
CA ASN A 337 -6.94 8.49 -9.04
C ASN A 337 -5.60 8.57 -8.26
N VAL A 338 -5.48 7.84 -7.15
CA VAL A 338 -4.29 7.88 -6.30
C VAL A 338 -3.13 7.12 -6.94
N SER A 339 -1.92 7.64 -6.73
CA SER A 339 -0.63 7.05 -7.11
C SER A 339 -0.02 6.19 -6.00
N ALA A 340 -0.48 6.32 -4.76
CA ALA A 340 -0.14 5.41 -3.68
C ALA A 340 -1.29 5.23 -2.69
N TYR A 341 -1.25 4.11 -1.96
CA TYR A 341 -2.22 3.76 -0.92
C TYR A 341 -1.47 3.09 0.24
N LEU A 342 -1.55 3.68 1.44
CA LEU A 342 -0.78 3.26 2.61
C LEU A 342 -1.72 2.90 3.76
N TRP A 343 -1.47 1.74 4.34
CA TRP A 343 -2.05 1.45 5.65
C TRP A 343 -1.42 2.33 6.73
N TRP A 344 -2.09 2.41 7.88
CA TRP A 344 -1.50 3.01 9.07
C TRP A 344 -0.32 2.19 9.61
N VAL A 345 -0.50 1.32 10.61
CA VAL A 345 0.62 0.56 11.19
C VAL A 345 0.75 -0.85 10.60
N GLY A 346 1.96 -1.21 10.18
CA GLY A 346 2.25 -2.56 9.70
C GLY A 346 2.09 -3.59 10.82
N THR A 347 2.73 -3.32 11.96
CA THR A 347 2.76 -4.22 13.11
C THR A 347 2.39 -3.54 14.42
N GLN A 348 1.76 -4.28 15.33
CA GLN A 348 1.47 -3.81 16.69
C GLN A 348 1.12 -4.99 17.60
N ASP A 349 1.38 -4.84 18.90
CA ASP A 349 1.03 -5.84 19.90
C ASP A 349 -0.40 -5.70 20.43
N LYS A 350 -0.84 -6.63 21.28
CA LYS A 350 -2.15 -6.52 21.95
C LYS A 350 -2.17 -5.43 23.02
N ALA A 351 -1.04 -5.26 23.70
CA ALA A 351 -0.95 -4.45 24.91
C ALA A 351 -1.12 -2.96 24.62
N THR A 352 -0.64 -2.48 23.48
CA THR A 352 -0.62 -1.04 23.23
C THR A 352 -1.95 -0.47 22.74
N ASN A 353 -2.89 -1.28 22.21
CA ASN A 353 -4.11 -0.74 21.61
C ASN A 353 -5.39 -1.54 21.84
N ASN A 354 -5.47 -2.31 22.93
CA ASN A 354 -6.61 -3.17 23.23
C ASN A 354 -6.92 -4.19 22.11
N ASN A 355 -5.90 -4.56 21.33
CA ASN A 355 -5.97 -5.54 20.25
C ASN A 355 -7.05 -5.23 19.18
N ASN A 356 -7.05 -4.00 18.65
CA ASN A 356 -7.95 -3.59 17.56
C ASN A 356 -7.40 -3.96 16.15
N ASN A 357 -8.07 -3.51 15.09
CA ASN A 357 -7.72 -3.70 13.67
C ASN A 357 -6.80 -2.63 13.07
N GLU A 358 -6.27 -1.70 13.86
CA GLU A 358 -5.35 -0.63 13.45
C GLU A 358 -4.13 -1.15 12.69
N LYS A 359 -3.72 -2.39 13.00
CA LYS A 359 -2.57 -3.09 12.43
C LYS A 359 -2.91 -4.06 11.32
N LEU A 360 -1.96 -4.25 10.40
CA LEU A 360 -2.00 -5.34 9.41
C LEU A 360 -1.58 -6.68 10.03
N ILE A 361 -0.61 -6.66 10.94
CA ILE A 361 -0.01 -7.85 11.55
C ILE A 361 0.03 -7.66 13.07
N LEU A 362 -0.54 -8.61 13.79
CA LEU A 362 -0.46 -8.67 15.24
C LEU A 362 0.84 -9.38 15.64
N VAL A 363 1.68 -8.74 16.44
CA VAL A 363 2.89 -9.37 17.02
C VAL A 363 2.65 -9.63 18.51
N ASP A 364 2.76 -10.87 18.96
CA ASP A 364 2.50 -11.23 20.36
C ASP A 364 3.25 -12.51 20.76
N GLY A 365 3.73 -12.57 22.00
CA GLY A 365 4.35 -13.79 22.55
C GLY A 365 5.54 -14.35 21.77
N GLY A 366 6.26 -13.52 21.00
CA GLY A 366 7.37 -13.95 20.15
C GLY A 366 6.95 -14.55 18.80
N ASP A 367 5.67 -14.45 18.43
CA ASP A 367 5.13 -14.85 17.13
C ASP A 367 4.28 -13.71 16.53
N TYR A 368 3.68 -13.94 15.36
CA TYR A 368 2.79 -13.00 14.70
C TYR A 368 1.60 -13.67 14.01
N ALA A 369 0.51 -12.92 13.87
CA ALA A 369 -0.69 -13.29 13.12
C ALA A 369 -0.99 -12.24 12.05
N VAL A 370 -1.22 -12.72 10.82
CA VAL A 370 -1.41 -11.87 9.63
C VAL A 370 -2.91 -11.69 9.38
N SER A 371 -3.36 -10.45 9.21
CA SER A 371 -4.75 -10.18 8.86
C SER A 371 -5.02 -10.40 7.37
N LYS A 372 -6.29 -10.55 6.99
CA LYS A 372 -6.68 -10.53 5.57
C LYS A 372 -6.67 -9.13 4.96
N ARG A 373 -6.55 -8.08 5.78
CA ARG A 373 -6.28 -6.70 5.32
C ARG A 373 -4.89 -6.61 4.72
N PHE A 374 -3.91 -7.25 5.34
CA PHE A 374 -2.57 -7.40 4.78
C PHE A 374 -2.62 -8.06 3.40
N TRP A 375 -3.35 -9.17 3.27
CA TRP A 375 -3.46 -9.87 2.00
C TRP A 375 -4.29 -9.11 0.94
N ALA A 376 -5.19 -8.22 1.35
CA ALA A 376 -5.84 -7.29 0.45
C ALA A 376 -4.84 -6.30 -0.16
N PHE A 377 -3.93 -5.75 0.65
CA PHE A 377 -2.81 -4.93 0.15
C PHE A 377 -1.86 -5.74 -0.73
N ALA A 378 -1.48 -6.96 -0.32
CA ALA A 378 -0.57 -7.83 -1.07
C ALA A 378 -1.08 -8.14 -2.47
N GLN A 379 -2.40 -8.34 -2.64
CA GLN A 379 -3.04 -8.57 -3.95
C GLN A 379 -2.77 -7.42 -4.94
N TYR A 380 -2.63 -6.19 -4.47
CA TYR A 380 -2.26 -5.03 -5.29
C TYR A 380 -0.74 -4.84 -5.34
N SER A 381 -0.11 -4.69 -4.18
CA SER A 381 1.30 -4.33 -4.04
C SER A 381 2.24 -5.31 -4.73
N ARG A 382 1.95 -6.61 -4.69
CA ARG A 382 2.82 -7.61 -5.33
C ARG A 382 2.82 -7.50 -6.85
N THR A 383 1.68 -7.15 -7.44
CA THR A 383 1.46 -7.21 -8.88
C THR A 383 1.63 -5.84 -9.56
N ILE A 384 1.34 -4.75 -8.86
CA ILE A 384 1.48 -3.37 -9.33
C ILE A 384 2.76 -2.78 -8.72
N ARG A 385 3.83 -2.73 -9.52
CA ARG A 385 5.14 -2.26 -9.08
C ARG A 385 5.31 -0.76 -9.31
N PRO A 386 6.27 -0.09 -8.64
CA PRO A 386 6.51 1.33 -8.84
C PRO A 386 6.75 1.66 -10.31
N LYS A 387 6.23 2.81 -10.75
CA LYS A 387 6.15 3.26 -12.15
C LYS A 387 5.15 2.52 -13.02
N ALA A 388 4.34 1.62 -12.47
CA ALA A 388 3.24 1.03 -13.22
C ALA A 388 2.21 2.10 -13.60
N VAL A 389 1.68 2.06 -14.81
CA VAL A 389 0.64 2.99 -15.28
C VAL A 389 -0.69 2.28 -15.36
N ARG A 390 -1.72 2.84 -14.71
CA ARG A 390 -3.07 2.29 -14.81
C ARG A 390 -3.60 2.44 -16.23
N VAL A 391 -4.20 1.37 -16.75
CA VAL A 391 -4.78 1.33 -18.10
C VAL A 391 -6.26 0.96 -18.07
N GLY A 392 -6.95 1.16 -19.20
CA GLY A 392 -8.36 0.82 -19.35
C GLY A 392 -8.61 -0.67 -19.20
N ILE A 393 -9.72 -1.04 -18.57
CA ILE A 393 -10.23 -2.41 -18.52
C ILE A 393 -11.76 -2.38 -18.47
N ALA A 394 -12.41 -3.29 -19.22
CA ALA A 394 -13.86 -3.41 -19.28
C ALA A 394 -14.31 -4.86 -19.44
N GLY A 395 -15.58 -5.16 -19.13
CA GLY A 395 -16.18 -6.50 -19.25
C GLY A 395 -16.34 -7.22 -17.92
N GLY A 396 -16.28 -8.56 -17.93
CA GLY A 396 -16.32 -9.41 -16.72
C GLY A 396 -17.71 -9.71 -16.13
N GLY A 397 -18.73 -8.90 -16.43
CA GLY A 397 -20.10 -9.13 -15.98
C GLY A 397 -20.47 -8.39 -14.68
N SER A 398 -21.72 -8.53 -14.23
CA SER A 398 -22.22 -7.82 -13.05
C SER A 398 -21.59 -8.35 -11.76
N GLY A 399 -21.24 -7.44 -10.84
CA GLY A 399 -20.68 -7.80 -9.53
C GLY A 399 -19.16 -7.95 -9.48
N LEU A 400 -18.47 -7.75 -10.61
CA LEU A 400 -17.02 -7.69 -10.65
C LEU A 400 -16.50 -6.26 -10.69
N ARG A 401 -15.40 -6.03 -9.98
CA ARG A 401 -14.61 -4.79 -10.02
C ARG A 401 -13.21 -5.15 -10.48
N SER A 402 -12.67 -4.43 -11.46
CA SER A 402 -11.37 -4.77 -12.03
C SER A 402 -10.51 -3.55 -12.34
N THR A 403 -9.21 -3.73 -12.23
CA THR A 403 -8.18 -2.75 -12.56
C THR A 403 -7.08 -3.41 -13.36
N ALA A 404 -6.43 -2.66 -14.24
CA ALA A 404 -5.29 -3.13 -15.01
C ALA A 404 -4.17 -2.09 -15.00
N PHE A 405 -2.92 -2.56 -14.96
CA PHE A 405 -1.73 -1.71 -14.94
C PHE A 405 -0.64 -2.32 -15.83
N VAL A 406 0.14 -1.47 -16.48
CA VAL A 406 1.36 -1.87 -17.19
C VAL A 406 2.55 -1.49 -16.31
N ASN A 407 3.27 -2.48 -15.81
CA ASN A 407 4.50 -2.30 -15.04
C ASN A 407 5.64 -1.77 -15.92
N ALA A 408 6.70 -1.25 -15.29
CA ALA A 408 7.86 -0.72 -15.99
C ALA A 408 8.64 -1.79 -16.81
N ASP A 409 8.52 -3.07 -16.42
CA ASP A 409 9.08 -4.21 -17.14
C ASP A 409 8.20 -4.70 -18.30
N GLY A 410 7.08 -4.02 -18.57
CA GLY A 410 6.12 -4.40 -19.63
C GLY A 410 5.12 -5.49 -19.23
N SER A 411 5.24 -6.09 -18.04
CA SER A 411 4.23 -7.00 -17.51
C SER A 411 2.91 -6.26 -17.20
N ILE A 412 1.79 -6.95 -17.36
CA ILE A 412 0.46 -6.40 -17.10
C ILE A 412 -0.10 -7.02 -15.83
N ALA A 413 -0.41 -6.18 -14.85
CA ALA A 413 -1.13 -6.56 -13.64
C ALA A 413 -2.63 -6.43 -13.87
N VAL A 414 -3.42 -7.45 -13.52
CA VAL A 414 -4.89 -7.38 -13.53
C VAL A 414 -5.43 -7.85 -12.19
N ASN A 415 -6.20 -7.00 -11.51
CA ASN A 415 -6.82 -7.32 -10.23
C ASN A 415 -8.33 -7.36 -10.40
N VAL A 416 -8.98 -8.37 -9.82
CA VAL A 416 -10.43 -8.59 -9.94
C VAL A 416 -11.02 -8.97 -8.59
N ILE A 417 -12.01 -8.20 -8.14
CA ILE A 417 -12.80 -8.47 -6.93
C ILE A 417 -14.17 -8.97 -7.35
N ASN A 418 -14.60 -10.09 -6.77
CA ASN A 418 -15.92 -10.66 -6.99
C ASN A 418 -16.84 -10.40 -5.79
N SER A 419 -17.85 -9.56 -5.97
CA SER A 419 -18.87 -9.28 -4.96
C SER A 419 -20.04 -10.27 -4.99
N GLY A 420 -20.04 -11.22 -5.92
CA GLY A 420 -21.05 -12.26 -6.04
C GLY A 420 -20.97 -13.32 -4.93
N GLY A 421 -22.09 -14.02 -4.73
CA GLY A 421 -22.19 -15.17 -3.82
C GLY A 421 -21.68 -16.49 -4.41
N SER A 422 -21.23 -16.49 -5.66
CA SER A 422 -20.66 -17.64 -6.36
C SER A 422 -19.34 -17.28 -7.02
N ALA A 423 -18.48 -18.26 -7.29
CA ALA A 423 -17.28 -18.04 -8.08
C ALA A 423 -17.62 -17.55 -9.49
N ALA A 424 -16.74 -16.74 -10.07
CA ALA A 424 -16.87 -16.20 -11.42
C ALA A 424 -15.71 -16.69 -12.29
N ALA A 425 -16.01 -17.45 -13.34
CA ALA A 425 -15.05 -17.87 -14.34
C ALA A 425 -14.86 -16.76 -15.40
N LEU A 426 -13.60 -16.42 -15.69
CA LEU A 426 -13.23 -15.29 -16.52
C LEU A 426 -12.10 -15.63 -17.49
N SER A 427 -12.01 -14.83 -18.55
CA SER A 427 -10.81 -14.71 -19.38
C SER A 427 -10.36 -13.25 -19.43
N VAL A 428 -9.08 -13.03 -19.73
CA VAL A 428 -8.49 -11.70 -19.93
C VAL A 428 -7.89 -11.61 -21.33
N ALA A 429 -8.35 -10.65 -22.13
CA ALA A 429 -7.91 -10.41 -23.49
C ALA A 429 -7.35 -8.98 -23.63
N GLY A 430 -6.75 -8.68 -24.80
CA GLY A 430 -6.21 -7.35 -25.11
C GLY A 430 -4.85 -7.05 -24.48
N THR A 431 -4.15 -8.08 -24.02
CA THR A 431 -2.85 -7.97 -23.33
C THR A 431 -1.65 -8.35 -24.20
N GLY A 432 -1.84 -9.17 -25.24
CA GLY A 432 -0.72 -9.77 -25.98
C GLY A 432 0.06 -10.79 -25.12
N ALA A 433 -0.63 -11.50 -24.23
CA ALA A 433 -0.01 -12.39 -23.27
C ALA A 433 0.80 -13.51 -23.95
N THR A 434 1.96 -13.82 -23.38
CA THR A 434 2.75 -15.03 -23.68
C THR A 434 2.80 -15.99 -22.49
N ALA A 435 2.71 -15.45 -21.28
CA ALA A 435 2.57 -16.21 -20.04
C ALA A 435 1.70 -15.43 -19.05
N ALA A 436 1.08 -16.15 -18.10
CA ALA A 436 0.33 -15.52 -17.02
C ALA A 436 0.38 -16.40 -15.77
N ARG A 437 0.46 -15.75 -14.60
CA ARG A 437 0.31 -16.36 -13.27
C ARG A 437 -0.72 -15.58 -12.48
N GLY A 438 -1.35 -16.22 -11.51
CA GLY A 438 -2.41 -15.58 -10.73
C GLY A 438 -2.50 -16.09 -9.31
N TRP A 439 -3.03 -15.26 -8.42
CA TRP A 439 -3.17 -15.57 -7.00
C TRP A 439 -4.53 -15.16 -6.47
N LYS A 440 -5.17 -16.01 -5.67
CA LYS A 440 -6.45 -15.74 -5.03
C LYS A 440 -6.32 -15.46 -3.54
N THR A 441 -7.19 -14.56 -3.06
CA THR A 441 -7.42 -14.34 -1.64
C THR A 441 -8.92 -14.40 -1.37
N ASP A 442 -9.29 -15.18 -0.36
CA ASP A 442 -10.63 -15.30 0.19
C ASP A 442 -10.55 -15.71 1.67
N ASN A 443 -11.60 -16.24 2.27
CA ASN A 443 -11.57 -16.67 3.68
C ASN A 443 -10.59 -17.83 3.96
N THR A 444 -10.24 -18.65 2.96
CA THR A 444 -9.40 -19.84 3.15
C THR A 444 -8.06 -19.75 2.42
N ASN A 445 -7.87 -18.74 1.56
CA ASN A 445 -6.67 -18.56 0.74
C ASN A 445 -6.00 -17.21 1.00
N ASP A 446 -4.67 -17.22 1.05
CA ASP A 446 -3.81 -16.05 1.27
C ASP A 446 -2.80 -15.96 0.13
N MET A 447 -3.11 -15.16 -0.90
CA MET A 447 -2.29 -15.08 -2.12
C MET A 447 -1.93 -16.49 -2.66
N THR A 448 -2.87 -17.44 -2.59
CA THR A 448 -2.67 -18.81 -3.07
C THR A 448 -2.64 -18.80 -4.59
N GLU A 449 -1.63 -19.40 -5.20
CA GLU A 449 -1.51 -19.46 -6.66
C GLU A 449 -2.72 -20.19 -7.29
N LEU A 450 -3.13 -19.72 -8.47
CA LEU A 450 -4.22 -20.31 -9.25
C LEU A 450 -3.72 -21.49 -10.07
N ASP A 451 -4.44 -22.60 -10.02
CA ASP A 451 -4.23 -23.73 -10.91
C ASP A 451 -4.87 -23.50 -12.28
N GLY A 452 -4.20 -23.95 -13.34
CA GLY A 452 -4.81 -24.03 -14.68
C GLY A 452 -4.93 -22.70 -15.44
N VAL A 453 -4.26 -21.64 -14.99
CA VAL A 453 -4.09 -20.42 -15.80
C VAL A 453 -3.32 -20.79 -17.06
N SER A 454 -3.86 -20.42 -18.22
CA SER A 454 -3.28 -20.73 -19.53
C SER A 454 -3.42 -19.55 -20.49
N VAL A 455 -2.54 -19.50 -21.49
CA VAL A 455 -2.55 -18.47 -22.52
C VAL A 455 -2.87 -19.12 -23.87
N GLY A 456 -3.95 -18.66 -24.50
CA GLY A 456 -4.35 -19.09 -25.84
C GLY A 456 -3.43 -18.53 -26.92
N ALA A 457 -3.50 -19.12 -28.13
CA ALA A 457 -2.71 -18.67 -29.28
C ALA A 457 -3.04 -17.23 -29.73
N ASP A 458 -4.20 -16.71 -29.34
CA ASP A 458 -4.64 -15.32 -29.56
C ASP A 458 -4.18 -14.37 -28.44
N GLY A 459 -3.39 -14.85 -27.47
CA GLY A 459 -2.94 -14.10 -26.31
C GLY A 459 -4.01 -13.93 -25.23
N THR A 460 -5.15 -14.62 -25.32
CA THR A 460 -6.19 -14.60 -24.28
C THR A 460 -5.76 -15.46 -23.09
N VAL A 461 -5.74 -14.88 -21.89
CA VAL A 461 -5.55 -15.61 -20.64
C VAL A 461 -6.87 -16.26 -20.21
N ALA A 462 -6.87 -17.57 -20.02
CA ALA A 462 -8.02 -18.36 -19.59
C ALA A 462 -7.74 -19.11 -18.28
N GLY A 463 -8.75 -19.79 -17.74
CA GLY A 463 -8.63 -20.55 -16.49
C GLY A 463 -8.70 -19.70 -15.22
N VAL A 464 -9.07 -18.42 -15.34
CA VAL A 464 -9.19 -17.52 -14.19
C VAL A 464 -10.54 -17.75 -13.50
N SER A 465 -10.52 -18.15 -12.23
CA SER A 465 -11.72 -18.30 -11.40
C SER A 465 -11.59 -17.43 -10.15
N VAL A 466 -12.43 -16.40 -10.05
CA VAL A 466 -12.44 -15.48 -8.91
C VAL A 466 -13.44 -16.02 -7.87
N PRO A 467 -13.01 -16.41 -6.65
CA PRO A 467 -13.89 -16.99 -5.65
C PRO A 467 -15.09 -16.09 -5.30
N ALA A 468 -16.17 -16.69 -4.79
CA ALA A 468 -17.29 -15.94 -4.21
C ALA A 468 -16.76 -15.04 -3.09
N ARG A 469 -17.15 -13.75 -3.10
CA ARG A 469 -16.63 -12.76 -2.14
C ARG A 469 -15.10 -12.75 -2.08
N GLY A 470 -14.39 -13.10 -3.14
CA GLY A 470 -12.94 -13.20 -3.19
C GLY A 470 -12.29 -12.18 -4.11
N MET A 471 -10.96 -12.22 -4.19
CA MET A 471 -10.15 -11.43 -5.09
C MET A 471 -9.11 -12.31 -5.79
N VAL A 472 -8.79 -11.96 -7.03
CA VAL A 472 -7.65 -12.50 -7.78
C VAL A 472 -6.79 -11.35 -8.29
N SER A 473 -5.47 -11.53 -8.28
CA SER A 473 -4.53 -10.75 -9.08
C SER A 473 -3.82 -11.65 -10.08
N LEU A 474 -3.50 -11.10 -11.24
CA LEU A 474 -2.73 -11.74 -12.31
C LEU A 474 -1.49 -10.89 -12.61
N VAL A 475 -0.38 -11.55 -12.93
CA VAL A 475 0.76 -10.95 -13.62
C VAL A 475 0.86 -11.65 -14.98
N ILE A 476 0.77 -10.85 -16.04
CA ILE A 476 0.73 -11.30 -17.43
C ILE A 476 1.99 -10.81 -18.12
N SER A 477 2.84 -11.72 -18.58
CA SER A 477 4.02 -11.40 -19.38
C SER A 477 3.62 -11.20 -20.84
N THR A 478 4.26 -10.23 -21.48
CA THR A 478 4.08 -9.92 -22.90
C THR A 478 5.39 -10.20 -23.64
N GLY A 479 5.32 -10.62 -24.91
CA GLY A 479 6.49 -11.06 -25.69
C GLY A 479 7.51 -9.95 -26.01
N ASP A 480 7.21 -8.70 -25.65
CA ASP A 480 8.08 -7.55 -25.91
C ASP A 480 9.00 -7.21 -24.71
N GLY A 481 9.01 -8.06 -23.66
CA GLY A 481 9.74 -7.85 -22.40
C GLY A 481 11.19 -8.36 -22.33
N ASP A 482 11.76 -8.89 -23.42
CA ASP A 482 13.16 -9.35 -23.44
C ASP A 482 14.07 -8.34 -24.15
N VAL A 483 14.54 -7.32 -23.41
CA VAL A 483 15.96 -7.01 -23.37
C VAL A 483 16.32 -6.49 -21.96
N ALA A 484 17.06 -7.31 -21.21
CA ALA A 484 17.73 -7.04 -19.95
C ALA A 484 16.96 -7.30 -18.64
N ALA A 485 16.93 -8.57 -18.22
CA ALA A 485 17.49 -8.97 -16.93
C ALA A 485 17.46 -10.51 -16.80
N GLU A 486 18.59 -11.15 -17.11
CA GLU A 486 19.12 -12.39 -16.50
C GLU A 486 20.05 -13.11 -17.48
N GLU A 487 21.31 -12.68 -17.57
CA GLU A 487 22.43 -13.61 -17.84
C GLU A 487 23.69 -13.10 -17.12
N GLY A 488 24.25 -13.95 -16.24
CA GLY A 488 25.68 -13.95 -15.91
C GLY A 488 26.14 -13.21 -14.66
N ALA A 489 25.87 -13.78 -13.47
CA ALA A 489 26.74 -13.61 -12.31
C ALA A 489 27.31 -14.97 -11.91
N GLU A 490 28.15 -15.54 -12.78
CA GLU A 490 29.09 -16.60 -12.44
C GLU A 490 30.43 -16.30 -13.14
N GLU A 491 31.51 -16.58 -12.42
CA GLU A 491 32.95 -16.46 -12.77
C GLU A 491 33.60 -15.06 -12.79
N SER A 492 34.32 -14.74 -11.72
CA SER A 492 35.75 -15.13 -11.64
C SER A 492 36.34 -14.74 -10.28
N ALA A 493 36.84 -15.76 -9.59
CA ALA A 493 37.85 -15.62 -8.55
C ALA A 493 39.22 -15.61 -9.23
N GLU A 494 40.04 -14.60 -8.96
CA GLU A 494 41.48 -14.66 -8.76
C GLU A 494 41.96 -13.45 -7.95
#